data_AF-M7TJT4-F1
#
_entry.id   AF-M7TJT4-F1
#
_cell.length_a   1.000
_cell.length_b   1.000
_cell.length_c   1.000
_cell.angle_alpha   90.00
_cell.angle_beta   90.00
_cell.angle_gamma   90.00
#
_symmetry.space_group_name_H-M   'P 1'
#
loop_
_entity.id
_entity.type
_entity.pdbx_description
1 polymer ?
#
loop_
_entity_poly.entity_id
_entity_poly.type
_entity_poly.pdbx_seq_one_letter_code
_entity_poly.pdbx_strand_id
1 'polypeptide(L)'
;MRSTSNNLSSLLLLCLLGPSAAQASSRSSSRRSGGGGRPSPGCSKSTTVSPNTRTNFTLPSTDPLGNNGGRPYTLWVPSSSSSSSSSSDGAQTPTPTPLIISLHGAGRTAAWQADLDRLSDPSYGFNTDHAVAYLQSTGTTDVDRFWEGYPGLSDTVDDVAYALAVLDAVVDQHLCVDLDRVYVVGKSQGGGMAGQVLACDARSAGRFAAFAAVSGAYYVPPDVVASAQSDNSSSSSSSSECDPETVPLPPCDPKRAQVPLLAFHGGNDTTIAFAGGERRGYCLPAVKRWVEGWAARDGLDVEGAATSNLTSDAEVFVYGDGKDRGLTTFVYDGDRVGHDWPATFDNTDNVDHGTGPASFNASSGHRVIVDVDTHFYTYFYAIPYESYRDSIEHGR
;
A
#
# COMPACT_ATOMS: atom_id res chain seq x y z
N MET A 1 81.94 -4.90 36.62
CA MET A 1 81.18 -3.81 35.96
C MET A 1 80.17 -4.44 35.03
N ARG A 2 78.91 -3.98 35.15
CA ARG A 2 77.73 -4.00 34.26
C ARG A 2 77.95 -4.59 32.85
N SER A 3 77.03 -5.31 32.21
CA SER A 3 75.58 -5.44 32.38
C SER A 3 75.10 -6.71 31.68
N THR A 4 74.17 -7.40 32.33
CA THR A 4 73.18 -8.37 31.83
C THR A 4 72.35 -7.77 30.67
N SER A 5 71.71 -8.48 29.74
CA SER A 5 70.85 -9.69 29.84
C SER A 5 70.55 -10.25 28.42
N ASN A 6 70.92 -11.50 28.13
CA ASN A 6 70.09 -12.74 28.04
C ASN A 6 69.05 -12.86 26.90
N ASN A 7 69.54 -13.33 25.75
CA ASN A 7 69.24 -14.60 25.05
C ASN A 7 67.81 -15.19 24.93
N LEU A 8 67.52 -15.51 23.65
CA LEU A 8 67.02 -16.77 23.07
C LEU A 8 65.50 -17.03 22.95
N SER A 9 65.09 -16.99 21.67
CA SER A 9 64.45 -18.07 20.90
C SER A 9 63.05 -18.57 21.25
N SER A 10 62.13 -18.18 20.36
CA SER A 10 61.11 -18.99 19.68
C SER A 10 60.75 -20.36 20.28
N LEU A 11 59.56 -20.41 20.86
CA LEU A 11 58.66 -21.57 20.81
C LEU A 11 57.31 -21.12 20.25
N LEU A 12 56.86 -21.81 19.20
CA LEU A 12 55.50 -21.78 18.69
C LEU A 12 54.53 -22.20 19.81
N LEU A 13 53.56 -21.34 20.15
CA LEU A 13 52.42 -21.71 20.99
C LEU A 13 51.16 -21.64 20.13
N LEU A 14 50.58 -22.82 19.82
CA LEU A 14 49.22 -22.96 19.33
C LEU A 14 48.27 -22.50 20.45
N CYS A 15 47.63 -21.35 20.28
CA CYS A 15 46.44 -20.99 21.05
C CYS A 15 45.19 -21.34 20.23
N LEU A 16 44.55 -22.46 20.58
CA LEU A 16 43.18 -22.78 20.20
C LEU A 16 42.23 -21.79 20.90
N LEU A 17 41.82 -20.74 20.19
CA LEU A 17 40.66 -19.94 20.57
C LEU A 17 39.47 -20.44 19.76
N GLY A 18 38.60 -21.23 20.41
CA GLY A 18 37.33 -21.66 19.83
C GLY A 18 36.43 -20.46 19.52
N PRO A 19 35.53 -20.58 18.54
CA PRO A 19 34.58 -19.51 18.27
C PRO A 19 33.71 -19.28 19.50
N SER A 20 33.73 -18.05 20.00
CA SER A 20 32.83 -17.57 21.03
C SER A 20 31.40 -17.81 20.54
N ALA A 21 30.69 -18.72 21.20
CA ALA A 21 29.27 -18.91 20.98
C ALA A 21 28.55 -17.63 21.43
N ALA A 22 28.32 -16.71 20.50
CA ALA A 22 27.32 -15.69 20.68
C ALA A 22 25.99 -16.42 20.91
N GLN A 23 25.47 -16.34 22.13
CA GLN A 23 24.11 -16.75 22.44
C GLN A 23 23.17 -15.93 21.55
N ALA A 24 22.78 -16.51 20.43
CA ALA A 24 21.58 -16.12 19.73
C ALA A 24 20.44 -16.35 20.72
N SER A 25 20.00 -15.26 21.34
CA SER A 25 18.77 -15.27 22.13
C SER A 25 17.64 -15.62 21.17
N SER A 26 17.28 -16.89 21.13
CA SER A 26 16.11 -17.39 20.43
C SER A 26 14.90 -16.74 21.08
N ARG A 27 14.46 -15.60 20.56
CA ARG A 27 13.11 -15.12 20.80
C ARG A 27 12.17 -16.17 20.23
N SER A 28 11.69 -17.06 21.08
CA SER A 28 10.54 -17.88 20.74
C SER A 28 9.40 -16.92 20.44
N SER A 29 9.00 -16.83 19.17
CA SER A 29 7.70 -16.31 18.80
C SER A 29 6.66 -17.26 19.37
N SER A 30 6.21 -16.97 20.60
CA SER A 30 5.07 -17.65 21.18
C SER A 30 3.87 -17.37 20.28
N ARG A 31 3.41 -18.39 19.57
CA ARG A 31 2.11 -18.42 18.90
C ARG A 31 1.05 -17.89 19.88
N ARG A 32 0.46 -16.74 19.56
CA ARG A 32 -0.78 -16.29 20.18
C ARG A 32 -1.93 -17.01 19.46
N SER A 33 -2.28 -18.19 19.95
CA SER A 33 -3.42 -18.97 19.48
C SER A 33 -4.74 -18.42 20.05
N GLY A 34 -5.00 -17.13 19.88
CA GLY A 34 -6.25 -16.48 20.28
C GLY A 34 -6.58 -15.39 19.26
N GLY A 35 -7.60 -15.64 18.43
CA GLY A 35 -8.01 -14.80 17.30
C GLY A 35 -8.69 -13.49 17.70
N GLY A 36 -8.03 -12.65 18.48
CA GLY A 36 -8.42 -11.25 18.67
C GLY A 36 -7.26 -10.37 18.25
N GLY A 37 -7.40 -9.65 17.13
CA GLY A 37 -6.40 -8.68 16.68
C GLY A 37 -6.22 -7.53 17.68
N ARG A 38 -5.18 -6.73 17.49
CA ARG A 38 -4.76 -5.71 18.47
C ARG A 38 -5.78 -4.57 18.55
N PRO A 39 -6.60 -4.46 19.60
CA PRO A 39 -7.63 -3.44 19.68
C PRO A 39 -7.03 -2.04 19.84
N SER A 40 -7.68 -1.05 19.23
CA SER A 40 -7.34 0.36 19.40
C SER A 40 -7.78 0.94 20.74
N PRO A 41 -7.24 2.11 21.16
CA PRO A 41 -7.72 2.83 22.35
C PRO A 41 -9.23 3.16 22.31
N GLY A 42 -9.77 3.40 21.11
CA GLY A 42 -11.19 3.64 20.85
C GLY A 42 -12.13 2.48 21.20
N CYS A 43 -11.62 1.26 21.41
CA CYS A 43 -12.43 0.10 21.82
C CYS A 43 -13.05 0.22 23.21
N SER A 44 -12.63 1.22 24.00
CA SER A 44 -13.26 1.58 25.28
C SER A 44 -14.46 2.53 25.14
N LYS A 45 -14.79 2.96 23.92
CA LYS A 45 -15.81 3.98 23.61
C LYS A 45 -16.85 3.43 22.65
N SER A 46 -18.05 4.03 22.68
CA SER A 46 -19.06 3.78 21.65
C SER A 46 -18.63 4.40 20.33
N THR A 47 -18.92 3.72 19.21
CA THR A 47 -18.70 4.30 17.88
C THR A 47 -19.59 5.53 17.69
N THR A 48 -19.03 6.57 17.09
CA THR A 48 -19.74 7.84 16.83
C THR A 48 -20.30 7.91 15.40
N VAL A 49 -20.13 6.85 14.61
CA VAL A 49 -20.51 6.79 13.20
C VAL A 49 -21.66 5.82 13.01
N SER A 50 -22.72 6.27 12.35
CA SER A 50 -23.84 5.40 11.98
C SER A 50 -23.40 4.37 10.94
N PRO A 51 -23.76 3.09 11.10
CA PRO A 51 -23.46 2.06 10.12
C PRO A 51 -23.97 2.39 8.72
N ASN A 52 -23.21 1.93 7.72
CA ASN A 52 -23.49 2.08 6.31
C ASN A 52 -23.69 3.54 5.85
N THR A 53 -23.16 4.51 6.60
CA THR A 53 -23.28 5.94 6.32
C THR A 53 -21.90 6.59 6.22
N ARG A 54 -21.67 7.34 5.15
CA ARG A 54 -20.47 8.18 4.99
C ARG A 54 -20.61 9.43 5.87
N THR A 55 -19.75 9.58 6.88
CA THR A 55 -19.72 10.74 7.78
C THR A 55 -18.45 11.55 7.55
N ASN A 56 -18.61 12.87 7.39
CA ASN A 56 -17.50 13.78 7.13
C ASN A 56 -16.96 14.36 8.44
N PHE A 57 -15.63 14.38 8.54
CA PHE A 57 -14.88 14.97 9.63
C PHE A 57 -13.84 15.94 9.05
N THR A 58 -13.32 16.83 9.89
CA THR A 58 -12.27 17.78 9.50
C THR A 58 -11.21 17.84 10.59
N LEU A 59 -9.95 17.64 10.23
CA LEU A 59 -8.83 17.86 11.12
C LEU A 59 -8.24 19.25 10.92
N PRO A 60 -7.78 19.95 11.98
CA PRO A 60 -7.00 21.17 11.83
C PRO A 60 -5.81 20.93 10.88
N SER A 61 -5.51 21.91 10.03
CA SER A 61 -4.42 21.84 9.08
C SER A 61 -3.63 23.14 9.08
N THR A 62 -2.30 23.01 9.02
CA THR A 62 -1.36 24.13 8.83
C THR A 62 -0.88 24.24 7.38
N ASP A 63 -1.52 23.49 6.48
CA ASP A 63 -1.20 23.42 5.06
C ASP A 63 -1.35 24.80 4.38
N PRO A 64 -0.27 25.31 3.73
CA PRO A 64 -0.28 26.64 3.13
C PRO A 64 -1.04 26.72 1.81
N LEU A 65 -1.36 25.60 1.15
CA LEU A 65 -1.95 25.56 -0.20
C LEU A 65 -3.50 25.56 -0.20
N GLY A 66 -4.11 25.64 0.98
CA GLY A 66 -5.55 25.59 1.14
C GLY A 66 -5.92 24.82 2.39
N ASN A 67 -7.18 24.97 2.82
CA ASN A 67 -7.73 24.39 4.06
C ASN A 67 -7.49 25.21 5.33
N ASN A 68 -7.64 26.54 5.27
CA ASN A 68 -7.66 27.43 6.45
C ASN A 68 -8.75 27.07 7.51
N GLY A 69 -9.65 26.14 7.19
CA GLY A 69 -10.64 25.55 8.12
C GLY A 69 -10.36 24.09 8.51
N GLY A 70 -9.21 23.54 8.11
CA GLY A 70 -8.83 22.13 8.31
C GLY A 70 -9.07 21.25 7.09
N ARG A 71 -8.41 20.07 7.06
CA ARG A 71 -8.47 19.08 5.98
C ARG A 71 -9.55 18.03 6.26
N PRO A 72 -10.53 17.84 5.35
CA PRO A 72 -11.62 16.92 5.58
C PRO A 72 -11.23 15.46 5.31
N TYR A 73 -11.93 14.52 5.92
CA TYR A 73 -11.92 13.11 5.55
C TYR A 73 -13.32 12.51 5.76
N THR A 74 -13.64 11.43 5.06
CA THR A 74 -14.92 10.74 5.16
C THR A 74 -14.71 9.36 5.76
N LEU A 75 -15.43 9.03 6.83
CA LEU A 75 -15.41 7.70 7.45
C LEU A 75 -16.73 6.97 7.19
N TRP A 76 -16.63 5.72 6.77
CA TRP A 76 -17.73 4.78 6.63
C TRP A 76 -17.44 3.53 7.46
N VAL A 77 -18.46 3.01 8.15
CA VAL A 77 -18.35 1.80 8.96
C VAL A 77 -19.40 0.77 8.51
N PRO A 78 -19.04 -0.50 8.31
CA PRO A 78 -20.00 -1.52 7.94
C PRO A 78 -20.94 -1.86 9.10
N SER A 79 -22.10 -2.43 8.79
CA SER A 79 -23.06 -2.91 9.80
C SER A 79 -22.48 -3.93 10.79
N SER A 80 -21.51 -4.74 10.36
CA SER A 80 -20.81 -5.72 11.19
C SER A 80 -20.00 -5.07 12.33
N SER A 81 -19.52 -3.82 12.17
CA SER A 81 -18.79 -3.07 13.20
C SER A 81 -19.62 -2.72 14.43
N SER A 82 -20.95 -2.85 14.35
CA SER A 82 -21.85 -2.66 15.49
C SER A 82 -21.98 -3.89 16.37
N SER A 83 -21.36 -5.01 15.98
CA SER A 83 -21.41 -6.26 16.75
C SER A 83 -20.48 -6.21 17.96
N SER A 84 -21.03 -6.55 19.13
CA SER A 84 -20.26 -6.74 20.36
C SER A 84 -20.22 -8.23 20.72
N SER A 85 -19.06 -8.71 21.14
CA SER A 85 -18.96 -10.04 21.74
C SER A 85 -19.38 -9.95 23.21
N SER A 86 -20.21 -10.90 23.66
CA SER A 86 -20.52 -11.05 25.07
C SER A 86 -19.39 -11.81 25.76
N SER A 87 -18.76 -11.18 26.75
CA SER A 87 -17.89 -11.90 27.68
C SER A 87 -18.73 -12.73 28.67
N SER A 88 -18.11 -13.74 29.28
CA SER A 88 -18.73 -14.61 30.30
C SER A 88 -19.27 -13.84 31.51
N ASP A 89 -18.78 -12.62 31.73
CA ASP A 89 -19.18 -11.74 32.83
C ASP A 89 -20.28 -10.73 32.41
N GLY A 90 -20.83 -10.86 31.20
CA GLY A 90 -21.91 -10.04 30.67
C GLY A 90 -21.47 -8.68 30.10
N ALA A 91 -20.17 -8.35 30.13
CA ALA A 91 -19.65 -7.14 29.50
C ALA A 91 -19.61 -7.31 27.97
N GLN A 92 -20.18 -6.35 27.24
CA GLN A 92 -20.09 -6.25 25.78
C GLN A 92 -18.79 -5.55 25.41
N THR A 93 -17.89 -6.25 24.72
CA THR A 93 -16.70 -5.63 24.12
C THR A 93 -16.93 -5.42 22.64
N PRO A 94 -16.71 -4.20 22.09
CA PRO A 94 -16.77 -3.98 20.65
C PRO A 94 -15.81 -4.92 19.92
N THR A 95 -16.22 -5.47 18.79
CA THR A 95 -15.36 -6.29 17.94
C THR A 95 -14.38 -5.36 17.19
N PRO A 96 -13.05 -5.53 17.30
CA PRO A 96 -12.09 -4.73 16.54
C PRO A 96 -12.32 -4.86 15.03
N THR A 97 -12.59 -3.72 14.38
CA THR A 97 -12.89 -3.65 12.95
C THR A 97 -11.62 -3.31 12.17
N PRO A 98 -11.28 -4.02 11.08
CA PRO A 98 -10.27 -3.58 10.11
C PRO A 98 -10.55 -2.19 9.55
N LEU A 99 -9.51 -1.51 9.11
CA LEU A 99 -9.62 -0.18 8.52
C LEU A 99 -8.88 -0.11 7.19
N ILE A 100 -9.51 0.49 6.19
CA ILE A 100 -8.91 0.83 4.90
C ILE A 100 -8.85 2.35 4.80
N ILE A 101 -7.68 2.90 4.53
CA ILE A 101 -7.51 4.29 4.12
C ILE A 101 -7.48 4.33 2.60
N SER A 102 -8.41 5.05 1.96
CA SER A 102 -8.51 5.14 0.49
C SER A 102 -8.19 6.55 -0.01
N LEU A 103 -7.28 6.64 -0.99
CA LEU A 103 -6.69 7.89 -1.49
C LEU A 103 -7.07 8.13 -2.96
N HIS A 104 -7.67 9.29 -3.23
CA HIS A 104 -8.12 9.66 -4.57
C HIS A 104 -6.98 10.03 -5.52
N GLY A 105 -7.22 9.95 -6.83
CA GLY A 105 -6.29 10.44 -7.86
C GLY A 105 -6.19 11.97 -7.94
N ALA A 106 -5.22 12.47 -8.69
CA ALA A 106 -5.01 13.90 -8.88
C ALA A 106 -6.26 14.60 -9.43
N GLY A 107 -6.60 15.76 -8.88
CA GLY A 107 -7.75 16.56 -9.32
C GLY A 107 -9.12 15.97 -8.94
N ARG A 108 -9.17 15.01 -7.99
CA ARG A 108 -10.40 14.34 -7.53
C ARG A 108 -10.64 14.59 -6.04
N THR A 109 -11.70 13.98 -5.50
CA THR A 109 -12.14 14.16 -4.11
C THR A 109 -12.28 12.82 -3.39
N ALA A 110 -12.32 12.86 -2.06
CA ALA A 110 -12.63 11.70 -1.23
C ALA A 110 -13.98 11.05 -1.62
N ALA A 111 -14.99 11.86 -1.94
CA ALA A 111 -16.29 11.37 -2.39
C ALA A 111 -16.21 10.67 -3.75
N TRP A 112 -15.46 11.24 -4.69
CA TRP A 112 -15.25 10.65 -6.02
C TRP A 112 -14.52 9.31 -5.93
N GLN A 113 -13.52 9.20 -5.05
CA GLN A 113 -12.83 7.92 -4.81
C GLN A 113 -13.76 6.86 -4.24
N ALA A 114 -14.61 7.21 -3.29
CA ALA A 114 -15.60 6.28 -2.73
C ALA A 114 -16.62 5.79 -3.77
N ASP A 115 -17.00 6.63 -4.74
CA ASP A 115 -17.91 6.23 -5.82
C ASP A 115 -17.18 5.38 -6.88
N LEU A 116 -15.88 5.61 -7.08
CA LEU A 116 -15.02 4.84 -7.98
C LEU A 116 -14.72 3.43 -7.44
N ASP A 117 -14.15 3.35 -6.24
CA ASP A 117 -13.74 2.07 -5.65
C ASP A 117 -14.89 1.31 -5.00
N ARG A 118 -15.99 1.98 -4.64
CA ARG A 118 -17.18 1.37 -4.03
C ARG A 118 -16.89 0.54 -2.78
N LEU A 119 -15.77 0.78 -2.09
CA LEU A 119 -15.41 0.06 -0.87
C LEU A 119 -16.36 0.39 0.30
N SER A 120 -17.13 1.48 0.18
CA SER A 120 -18.15 1.89 1.16
C SER A 120 -19.58 1.78 0.64
N ASP A 121 -19.79 1.04 -0.46
CA ASP A 121 -21.12 0.80 -1.01
C ASP A 121 -21.65 -0.59 -0.62
N PRO A 122 -22.54 -0.69 0.39
CA PRO A 122 -23.06 -1.97 0.85
C PRO A 122 -23.94 -2.68 -0.19
N SER A 123 -24.41 -1.99 -1.24
CA SER A 123 -25.28 -2.60 -2.25
C SER A 123 -24.55 -3.59 -3.16
N TYR A 124 -23.22 -3.46 -3.26
CA TYR A 124 -22.38 -4.37 -4.05
C TYR A 124 -21.88 -5.58 -3.24
N GLY A 125 -21.94 -5.52 -1.90
CA GLY A 125 -21.55 -6.62 -1.02
C GLY A 125 -20.06 -6.96 -1.02
N PHE A 126 -19.21 -6.10 -1.58
CA PHE A 126 -17.76 -6.33 -1.72
C PHE A 126 -17.00 -6.20 -0.41
N ASN A 127 -17.35 -5.17 0.38
CA ASN A 127 -16.77 -4.91 1.69
C ASN A 127 -17.88 -4.97 2.73
N THR A 128 -17.81 -5.98 3.61
CA THR A 128 -18.85 -6.22 4.61
C THR A 128 -18.34 -6.11 6.05
N ASP A 129 -17.04 -5.95 6.24
CA ASP A 129 -16.36 -6.07 7.54
C ASP A 129 -15.20 -5.08 7.74
N HIS A 130 -14.73 -4.36 6.72
CA HIS A 130 -13.72 -3.32 6.87
C HIS A 130 -14.36 -1.93 6.90
N ALA A 131 -14.00 -1.10 7.89
CA ALA A 131 -14.28 0.33 7.81
C ALA A 131 -13.42 1.00 6.73
N VAL A 132 -13.89 2.12 6.17
CA VAL A 132 -13.16 2.86 5.13
C VAL A 132 -13.07 4.34 5.49
N ALA A 133 -11.86 4.88 5.52
CA ALA A 133 -11.57 6.30 5.64
C ALA A 133 -11.06 6.84 4.30
N TYR A 134 -11.82 7.70 3.64
CA TYR A 134 -11.43 8.39 2.42
C TYR A 134 -10.81 9.74 2.77
N LEU A 135 -9.54 9.93 2.40
CA LEU A 135 -8.82 11.16 2.74
C LEU A 135 -8.93 12.20 1.62
N GLN A 136 -8.85 13.48 1.99
CA GLN A 136 -8.82 14.58 1.05
C GLN A 136 -7.40 15.16 0.96
N SER A 137 -6.86 15.22 -0.26
CA SER A 137 -5.56 15.85 -0.53
C SER A 137 -5.56 17.35 -0.21
N THR A 138 -4.39 17.99 -0.23
CA THR A 138 -4.31 19.46 -0.24
C THR A 138 -4.98 20.04 -1.49
N GLY A 139 -5.38 21.31 -1.44
CA GLY A 139 -6.05 22.03 -2.52
C GLY A 139 -7.45 22.54 -2.17
N THR A 140 -7.83 23.70 -2.70
CA THR A 140 -9.13 24.34 -2.41
C THR A 140 -10.20 24.08 -3.46
N THR A 141 -9.81 23.66 -4.66
CA THR A 141 -10.70 23.35 -5.79
C THR A 141 -10.51 21.90 -6.22
N ASP A 142 -11.47 21.34 -6.96
CA ASP A 142 -11.35 19.98 -7.51
C ASP A 142 -10.09 19.85 -8.38
N VAL A 143 -9.77 20.85 -9.19
CA VAL A 143 -8.66 20.78 -10.17
C VAL A 143 -7.27 21.00 -9.58
N ASP A 144 -7.16 21.55 -8.37
CA ASP A 144 -5.89 21.85 -7.70
C ASP A 144 -5.60 20.88 -6.53
N ARG A 145 -6.20 19.69 -6.57
CA ARG A 145 -6.08 18.68 -5.52
C ARG A 145 -4.98 17.66 -5.81
N PHE A 146 -3.91 17.74 -5.03
CA PHE A 146 -2.74 16.91 -5.20
C PHE A 146 -2.19 16.39 -3.87
N TRP A 147 -1.60 15.20 -3.92
CA TRP A 147 -0.82 14.59 -2.85
C TRP A 147 0.67 14.92 -2.97
N GLU A 148 1.37 14.89 -1.84
CA GLU A 148 2.82 14.84 -1.71
C GLU A 148 3.44 13.85 -2.70
N GLY A 149 4.56 14.25 -3.31
CA GLY A 149 5.19 13.53 -4.42
C GLY A 149 4.72 13.95 -5.83
N TYR A 150 3.76 14.87 -5.93
CA TYR A 150 3.36 15.45 -7.21
C TYR A 150 4.33 16.53 -7.72
N PRO A 151 4.69 16.52 -9.03
CA PRO A 151 5.49 17.57 -9.64
C PRO A 151 4.98 18.99 -9.40
N GLY A 152 5.78 19.79 -8.70
CA GLY A 152 5.49 21.21 -8.44
C GLY A 152 4.59 21.47 -7.24
N LEU A 153 4.27 20.46 -6.43
CA LEU A 153 3.68 20.68 -5.11
C LEU A 153 4.74 21.23 -4.14
N SER A 154 4.33 22.04 -3.17
CA SER A 154 5.25 22.60 -2.18
C SER A 154 5.79 21.52 -1.24
N ASP A 155 7.10 21.52 -0.99
CA ASP A 155 7.77 20.61 -0.04
C ASP A 155 7.33 20.81 1.42
N THR A 156 6.50 21.82 1.69
CA THR A 156 5.91 22.08 3.01
C THR A 156 4.60 21.31 3.25
N VAL A 157 4.05 20.66 2.23
CA VAL A 157 2.91 19.75 2.39
C VAL A 157 3.40 18.45 2.99
N ASP A 158 2.85 18.05 4.14
CA ASP A 158 3.16 16.79 4.82
C ASP A 158 1.89 15.94 4.86
N ASP A 159 1.65 15.20 3.77
CA ASP A 159 0.47 14.33 3.64
C ASP A 159 0.62 13.07 4.49
N VAL A 160 1.85 12.66 4.80
CA VAL A 160 2.13 11.58 5.75
C VAL A 160 1.62 11.95 7.14
N ALA A 161 1.97 13.13 7.65
CA ALA A 161 1.51 13.58 8.96
C ALA A 161 -0.02 13.70 9.01
N TYR A 162 -0.65 14.19 7.94
CA TYR A 162 -2.10 14.23 7.84
C TYR A 162 -2.74 12.83 7.84
N ALA A 163 -2.23 11.88 7.06
CA ALA A 163 -2.75 10.51 7.03
C ALA A 163 -2.64 9.82 8.40
N LEU A 164 -1.51 10.03 9.10
CA LEU A 164 -1.32 9.53 10.47
C LEU A 164 -2.25 10.21 11.48
N ALA A 165 -2.49 11.52 11.35
CA ALA A 165 -3.44 12.23 12.20
C ALA A 165 -4.88 11.75 11.99
N VAL A 166 -5.27 11.41 10.76
CA VAL A 166 -6.58 10.79 10.49
C VAL A 166 -6.66 9.39 11.10
N LEU A 167 -5.62 8.56 10.93
CA LEU A 167 -5.57 7.25 11.58
C LEU A 167 -5.75 7.40 13.10
N ASP A 168 -4.98 8.27 13.74
CA ASP A 168 -5.06 8.50 15.19
C ASP A 168 -6.46 8.99 15.61
N ALA A 169 -7.06 9.92 14.87
CA ALA A 169 -8.43 10.38 15.15
C ALA A 169 -9.47 9.24 15.04
N VAL A 170 -9.38 8.40 14.01
CA VAL A 170 -10.30 7.27 13.82
C VAL A 170 -10.16 6.26 14.95
N VAL A 171 -8.93 5.83 15.25
CA VAL A 171 -8.66 4.75 16.22
C VAL A 171 -8.86 5.17 17.67
N ASP A 172 -8.78 6.48 17.97
CA ASP A 172 -8.96 7.00 19.33
C ASP A 172 -10.38 7.51 19.61
N GLN A 173 -11.08 8.05 18.60
CA GLN A 173 -12.30 8.82 18.81
C GLN A 173 -13.56 8.20 18.18
N HIS A 174 -13.42 7.45 17.10
CA HIS A 174 -14.57 7.11 16.25
C HIS A 174 -14.89 5.63 16.19
N LEU A 175 -13.87 4.77 16.26
CA LEU A 175 -14.04 3.33 16.01
C LEU A 175 -13.09 2.46 16.85
N CYS A 176 -13.60 1.30 17.28
CA CYS A 176 -12.78 0.20 17.77
C CYS A 176 -12.11 -0.48 16.57
N VAL A 177 -10.84 -0.16 16.33
CA VAL A 177 -10.09 -0.64 15.17
C VAL A 177 -9.16 -1.79 15.56
N ASP A 178 -9.02 -2.75 14.65
CA ASP A 178 -7.95 -3.74 14.72
C ASP A 178 -6.65 -3.15 14.14
N LEU A 179 -5.72 -2.80 15.02
CA LEU A 179 -4.46 -2.13 14.67
C LEU A 179 -3.46 -3.05 13.95
N ASP A 180 -3.76 -4.33 13.82
CA ASP A 180 -2.97 -5.25 13.00
C ASP A 180 -3.54 -5.36 11.57
N ARG A 181 -4.70 -4.73 11.31
CA ARG A 181 -5.47 -4.82 10.07
C ARG A 181 -5.86 -3.45 9.54
N VAL A 182 -4.85 -2.59 9.37
CA VAL A 182 -5.00 -1.24 8.83
C VAL A 182 -4.29 -1.16 7.48
N TYR A 183 -5.04 -0.86 6.43
CA TYR A 183 -4.60 -0.91 5.04
C TYR A 183 -4.62 0.49 4.42
N VAL A 184 -3.77 0.72 3.43
CA VAL A 184 -3.83 1.93 2.61
C VAL A 184 -3.96 1.53 1.15
N VAL A 185 -4.92 2.12 0.45
CA VAL A 185 -5.12 1.94 -0.98
C VAL A 185 -5.20 3.30 -1.66
N GLY A 186 -4.85 3.37 -2.94
CA GLY A 186 -5.07 4.60 -3.69
C GLY A 186 -4.98 4.43 -5.19
N LYS A 187 -5.58 5.39 -5.91
CA LYS A 187 -5.59 5.42 -7.38
C LYS A 187 -4.69 6.52 -7.93
N SER A 188 -3.98 6.29 -9.03
CA SER A 188 -3.21 7.32 -9.73
C SER A 188 -2.18 7.98 -8.81
N GLN A 189 -2.20 9.30 -8.66
CA GLN A 189 -1.40 10.01 -7.66
C GLN A 189 -1.64 9.52 -6.22
N GLY A 190 -2.88 9.17 -5.86
CA GLY A 190 -3.17 8.53 -4.57
C GLY A 190 -2.57 7.13 -4.44
N GLY A 191 -2.40 6.42 -5.57
CA GLY A 191 -1.67 5.14 -5.61
C GLY A 191 -0.16 5.32 -5.43
N GLY A 192 0.40 6.40 -5.99
CA GLY A 192 1.76 6.85 -5.68
C GLY A 192 1.93 7.23 -4.20
N MET A 193 0.98 7.98 -3.64
CA MET A 193 0.98 8.32 -2.22
C MET A 193 0.93 7.07 -1.33
N ALA A 194 0.05 6.10 -1.65
CA ALA A 194 -0.05 4.86 -0.90
C ALA A 194 1.21 4.00 -1.02
N GLY A 195 1.60 3.63 -2.25
CA GLY A 195 2.65 2.64 -2.52
C GLY A 195 4.08 3.17 -2.48
N GLN A 196 4.29 4.48 -2.68
CA GLN A 196 5.63 5.06 -2.69
C GLN A 196 5.87 6.03 -1.53
N VAL A 197 4.90 6.86 -1.13
CA VAL A 197 5.16 7.85 -0.07
C VAL A 197 4.92 7.24 1.32
N LEU A 198 3.71 6.78 1.62
CA LEU A 198 3.36 6.18 2.91
C LEU A 198 4.09 4.85 3.14
N ALA A 199 4.19 4.01 2.12
CA ALA A 199 4.90 2.73 2.25
C ALA A 199 6.40 2.90 2.52
N CYS A 200 7.00 4.03 2.15
CA CYS A 200 8.43 4.30 2.33
C CYS A 200 8.77 5.24 3.49
N ASP A 201 7.80 5.93 4.07
CA ASP A 201 8.07 6.87 5.15
C ASP A 201 8.19 6.14 6.51
N ALA A 202 9.30 6.40 7.20
CA ALA A 202 9.66 5.83 8.50
C ALA A 202 8.58 5.97 9.60
N ARG A 203 7.76 7.02 9.55
CA ARG A 203 6.71 7.33 10.52
C ARG A 203 5.45 6.50 10.25
N SER A 204 5.21 6.15 8.99
CA SER A 204 3.93 5.60 8.54
C SER A 204 3.99 4.13 8.12
N ALA A 205 5.08 3.65 7.53
CA ALA A 205 5.20 2.26 7.09
C ALA A 205 4.90 1.26 8.22
N GLY A 206 5.35 1.52 9.45
CA GLY A 206 5.08 0.66 10.62
C GLY A 206 3.65 0.74 11.20
N ARG A 207 2.80 1.64 10.69
CA ARG A 207 1.43 1.85 11.17
C ARG A 207 0.38 1.11 10.34
N PHE A 208 0.76 0.60 9.17
CA PHE A 208 -0.13 -0.07 8.22
C PHE A 208 0.32 -1.51 7.96
N ALA A 209 -0.63 -2.43 7.84
CA ALA A 209 -0.38 -3.83 7.55
C ALA A 209 0.10 -4.03 6.10
N ALA A 210 -0.56 -3.37 5.14
CA ALA A 210 -0.20 -3.40 3.72
C ALA A 210 -0.62 -2.14 2.96
N PHE A 211 -0.06 -2.00 1.76
CA PHE A 211 -0.31 -0.92 0.82
C PHE A 211 -0.77 -1.49 -0.53
N ALA A 212 -1.76 -0.84 -1.16
CA ALA A 212 -2.17 -1.15 -2.52
C ALA A 212 -2.15 0.09 -3.41
N ALA A 213 -1.54 -0.02 -4.59
CA ALA A 213 -1.48 1.04 -5.59
C ALA A 213 -2.23 0.61 -6.86
N VAL A 214 -3.25 1.37 -7.24
CA VAL A 214 -4.01 1.16 -8.48
C VAL A 214 -3.63 2.24 -9.48
N SER A 215 -3.05 1.83 -10.61
CA SER A 215 -2.58 2.74 -11.66
C SER A 215 -1.64 3.83 -11.10
N GLY A 216 -0.75 3.48 -10.17
CA GLY A 216 -0.01 4.39 -9.30
C GLY A 216 1.02 5.27 -10.01
N ALA A 217 1.15 6.54 -9.60
CA ALA A 217 2.10 7.49 -10.19
C ALA A 217 3.38 7.63 -9.35
N TYR A 218 4.52 7.12 -9.85
CA TYR A 218 5.80 7.05 -9.14
C TYR A 218 6.82 8.08 -9.67
N TYR A 219 6.58 9.37 -9.40
CA TYR A 219 7.42 10.45 -9.92
C TYR A 219 8.84 10.41 -9.35
N VAL A 220 9.84 10.44 -10.24
CA VAL A 220 11.26 10.59 -9.92
C VAL A 220 11.71 12.01 -10.28
N PRO A 221 12.14 12.82 -9.30
CA PRO A 221 12.61 14.18 -9.52
C PRO A 221 13.85 14.28 -10.42
N PRO A 222 14.00 15.34 -11.24
CA PRO A 222 15.15 15.51 -12.12
C PRO A 222 16.52 15.54 -11.44
N ASP A 223 16.60 16.07 -10.21
CA ASP A 223 17.82 16.09 -9.41
C ASP A 223 18.21 14.68 -8.91
N VAL A 224 17.23 13.81 -8.64
CA VAL A 224 17.47 12.39 -8.37
C VAL A 224 17.98 11.67 -9.63
N VAL A 225 17.40 11.95 -10.79
CA VAL A 225 17.90 11.41 -12.07
C VAL A 225 19.32 11.88 -12.35
N ALA A 226 19.59 13.18 -12.18
CA ALA A 226 20.91 13.76 -12.47
C ALA A 226 22.01 13.25 -11.51
N SER A 227 21.70 13.08 -10.22
CA SER A 227 22.66 12.57 -9.23
C SER A 227 23.04 11.11 -9.47
N ALA A 228 22.10 10.26 -9.90
CA ALA A 228 22.40 8.87 -10.24
C ALA A 228 23.32 8.76 -11.48
N GLN A 229 23.26 9.73 -12.38
CA GLN A 229 24.08 9.76 -13.60
C GLN A 229 25.49 10.33 -13.39
N SER A 230 25.70 11.21 -12.40
CA SER A 230 27.03 11.77 -12.11
C SER A 230 28.04 10.72 -11.62
N ASP A 231 27.55 9.59 -11.09
CA ASP A 231 28.40 8.47 -10.64
C ASP A 231 28.83 7.54 -11.79
N ASN A 232 28.30 7.73 -13.01
CA ASN A 232 28.54 6.86 -14.17
C ASN A 232 29.10 7.64 -15.38
N SER A 233 30.09 8.51 -15.15
CA SER A 233 30.60 9.47 -16.15
C SER A 233 31.43 8.81 -17.27
N SER A 234 30.77 8.17 -18.23
CA SER A 234 31.39 7.83 -19.51
C SER A 234 30.41 7.81 -20.68
N SER A 235 29.58 8.85 -20.84
CA SER A 235 29.05 9.20 -22.17
C SER A 235 28.46 10.60 -22.19
N SER A 236 29.05 11.43 -23.05
CA SER A 236 28.63 12.76 -23.40
C SER A 236 27.48 12.73 -24.43
N SER A 237 26.29 13.18 -24.06
CA SER A 237 25.39 13.94 -24.95
C SER A 237 24.13 14.35 -24.19
N SER A 238 23.86 15.66 -24.22
CA SER A 238 22.59 16.38 -24.03
C SER A 238 21.33 15.55 -23.74
N SER A 239 20.69 15.93 -22.61
CA SER A 239 19.47 15.45 -21.96
C SER A 239 19.67 14.32 -20.96
N SER A 240 19.30 14.64 -19.72
CA SER A 240 18.86 13.75 -18.66
C SER A 240 17.70 12.87 -19.17
N GLU A 241 18.01 11.93 -20.05
CA GLU A 241 16.98 11.15 -20.75
C GLU A 241 16.30 10.23 -19.73
N CYS A 242 15.01 10.46 -19.52
CA CYS A 242 14.16 9.60 -18.71
C CYS A 242 14.04 8.25 -19.42
N ASP A 243 14.92 7.32 -19.09
CA ASP A 243 14.79 5.91 -19.46
C ASP A 243 14.01 5.18 -18.35
N PRO A 244 12.75 4.78 -18.61
CA PRO A 244 11.90 4.14 -17.60
C PRO A 244 12.44 2.81 -17.08
N GLU A 245 13.30 2.15 -17.86
CA GLU A 245 13.88 0.85 -17.53
C GLU A 245 15.17 0.98 -16.71
N THR A 246 15.76 2.18 -16.60
CA THR A 246 17.03 2.38 -15.89
C THR A 246 17.01 3.53 -14.89
N VAL A 247 15.99 4.38 -14.90
CA VAL A 247 15.81 5.47 -13.95
C VAL A 247 15.95 4.95 -12.50
N PRO A 248 16.64 5.70 -11.61
CA PRO A 248 16.66 5.39 -10.19
C PRO A 248 15.22 5.37 -9.65
N LEU A 249 14.92 4.38 -8.81
CA LEU A 249 13.63 4.34 -8.13
C LEU A 249 13.58 5.43 -7.04
N PRO A 250 12.39 5.95 -6.71
CA PRO A 250 12.30 7.03 -5.74
C PRO A 250 12.84 6.60 -4.35
N PRO A 251 13.45 7.50 -3.57
CA PRO A 251 14.01 7.20 -2.26
C PRO A 251 13.01 6.53 -1.32
N CYS A 252 13.49 5.59 -0.49
CA CYS A 252 12.63 4.80 0.38
C CYS A 252 13.33 4.38 1.69
N ASP A 253 12.73 4.67 2.85
CA ASP A 253 13.29 4.35 4.18
C ASP A 253 12.18 4.00 5.19
N PRO A 254 11.49 2.87 5.03
CA PRO A 254 10.30 2.52 5.83
C PRO A 254 10.59 2.21 7.30
N LYS A 255 11.87 2.08 7.70
CA LYS A 255 12.32 1.65 9.04
C LYS A 255 11.70 0.33 9.55
N ARG A 256 11.06 -0.44 8.67
CA ARG A 256 10.65 -1.84 8.86
C ARG A 256 11.16 -2.65 7.68
N ALA A 257 11.48 -3.91 7.94
CA ALA A 257 11.66 -4.89 6.89
C ALA A 257 10.28 -5.40 6.44
N GLN A 258 10.17 -5.85 5.19
CA GLN A 258 9.01 -6.56 4.66
C GLN A 258 7.75 -5.69 4.72
N VAL A 259 7.55 -4.88 3.69
CA VAL A 259 6.38 -4.01 3.55
C VAL A 259 5.46 -4.61 2.50
N PRO A 260 4.36 -5.28 2.90
CA PRO A 260 3.44 -5.89 1.96
C PRO A 260 2.88 -4.86 0.97
N LEU A 261 3.05 -5.15 -0.31
CA LEU A 261 2.66 -4.27 -1.41
C LEU A 261 1.89 -5.05 -2.47
N LEU A 262 0.75 -4.49 -2.88
CA LEU A 262 -0.03 -4.94 -4.02
C LEU A 262 -0.14 -3.81 -5.04
N ALA A 263 0.10 -4.09 -6.32
CA ALA A 263 -0.05 -3.10 -7.38
C ALA A 263 -0.92 -3.62 -8.53
N PHE A 264 -1.72 -2.75 -9.12
CA PHE A 264 -2.56 -2.98 -10.31
C PHE A 264 -2.21 -1.94 -11.37
N HIS A 265 -2.17 -2.32 -12.65
CA HIS A 265 -1.95 -1.36 -13.71
C HIS A 265 -2.45 -1.85 -15.07
N GLY A 266 -3.17 -0.99 -15.78
CA GLY A 266 -3.64 -1.23 -17.14
C GLY A 266 -2.54 -1.07 -18.20
N GLY A 267 -2.48 -1.98 -19.16
CA GLY A 267 -1.49 -1.94 -20.24
C GLY A 267 -1.67 -0.76 -21.21
N ASN A 268 -2.90 -0.26 -21.35
CA ASN A 268 -3.25 0.87 -22.21
C ASN A 268 -3.43 2.17 -21.40
N ASP A 269 -2.87 2.26 -20.20
CA ASP A 269 -2.86 3.50 -19.44
C ASP A 269 -2.07 4.57 -20.19
N THR A 270 -2.74 5.61 -20.70
CA THR A 270 -2.09 6.73 -21.41
C THR A 270 -1.82 7.93 -20.49
N THR A 271 -2.18 7.84 -19.22
CA THR A 271 -1.99 8.92 -18.23
C THR A 271 -0.72 8.68 -17.42
N ILE A 272 -0.61 7.49 -16.85
CA ILE A 272 0.57 6.95 -16.19
C ILE A 272 0.96 5.69 -16.97
N ALA A 273 1.74 5.87 -18.03
CA ALA A 273 2.06 4.79 -18.95
C ALA A 273 2.64 3.56 -18.22
N PHE A 274 2.15 2.37 -18.56
CA PHE A 274 2.67 1.11 -18.01
C PHE A 274 4.19 0.99 -18.23
N ALA A 275 4.65 1.39 -19.42
CA ALA A 275 6.07 1.44 -19.79
C ALA A 275 6.84 2.59 -19.14
N GLY A 276 6.19 3.45 -18.34
CA GLY A 276 6.78 4.66 -17.78
C GLY A 276 7.07 5.73 -18.84
N GLY A 277 7.93 6.69 -18.51
CA GLY A 277 8.33 7.78 -19.42
C GLY A 277 8.39 9.14 -18.75
N GLU A 278 8.79 10.15 -19.52
CA GLU A 278 8.79 11.53 -19.04
C GLU A 278 7.36 12.01 -18.85
N ARG A 279 7.11 12.63 -17.69
CA ARG A 279 5.83 13.26 -17.39
C ARG A 279 6.03 14.49 -16.53
N ARG A 280 5.50 15.63 -16.97
CA ARG A 280 5.50 16.90 -16.21
C ARG A 280 6.90 17.33 -15.77
N GLY A 281 7.93 17.05 -16.59
CA GLY A 281 9.33 17.34 -16.28
C GLY A 281 9.93 16.41 -15.22
N TYR A 282 9.27 15.30 -14.87
CA TYR A 282 9.77 14.24 -13.99
C TYR A 282 9.86 12.94 -14.80
N CYS A 283 10.57 11.95 -14.28
CA CYS A 283 10.60 10.63 -14.89
C CYS A 283 9.68 9.66 -14.15
N LEU A 284 9.00 8.78 -14.88
CA LEU A 284 8.27 7.64 -14.32
C LEU A 284 9.00 6.35 -14.70
N PRO A 285 9.37 5.49 -13.73
CA PRO A 285 9.85 4.15 -14.05
C PRO A 285 8.74 3.34 -14.72
N ALA A 286 9.13 2.33 -15.50
CA ALA A 286 8.18 1.31 -15.92
C ALA A 286 7.55 0.65 -14.68
N VAL A 287 6.24 0.41 -14.72
CA VAL A 287 5.48 -0.02 -13.53
C VAL A 287 6.00 -1.36 -13.02
N LYS A 288 6.24 -2.32 -13.92
CA LYS A 288 6.80 -3.62 -13.57
C LYS A 288 8.15 -3.47 -12.86
N ARG A 289 9.05 -2.63 -13.40
CA ARG A 289 10.34 -2.33 -12.78
C ARG A 289 10.19 -1.71 -11.39
N TRP A 290 9.25 -0.81 -11.20
CA TRP A 290 9.00 -0.21 -9.87
C TRP A 290 8.58 -1.28 -8.85
N VAL A 291 7.69 -2.20 -9.23
CA VAL A 291 7.27 -3.30 -8.34
C VAL A 291 8.41 -4.28 -8.09
N GLU A 292 9.19 -4.64 -9.10
CA GLU A 292 10.37 -5.52 -8.95
C GLU A 292 11.42 -4.90 -8.04
N GLY A 293 11.62 -3.59 -8.13
CA GLY A 293 12.48 -2.85 -7.21
C GLY A 293 11.95 -2.85 -5.77
N TRP A 294 10.63 -2.91 -5.58
CA TRP A 294 10.04 -3.13 -4.27
C TRP A 294 10.34 -4.52 -3.74
N ALA A 295 10.07 -5.55 -4.55
CA ALA A 295 10.37 -6.93 -4.21
C ALA A 295 11.86 -7.13 -3.85
N ALA A 296 12.77 -6.56 -4.66
CA ALA A 296 14.21 -6.57 -4.40
C ALA A 296 14.58 -5.87 -3.09
N ARG A 297 13.93 -4.74 -2.76
CA ARG A 297 14.16 -4.00 -1.50
C ARG A 297 13.79 -4.85 -0.28
N ASP A 298 12.72 -5.63 -0.39
CA ASP A 298 12.30 -6.59 0.64
C ASP A 298 13.10 -7.90 0.62
N GLY A 299 14.11 -8.01 -0.25
CA GLY A 299 15.01 -9.16 -0.33
C GLY A 299 14.40 -10.38 -1.03
N LEU A 300 13.37 -10.18 -1.85
CA LEU A 300 12.68 -11.24 -2.58
C LEU A 300 13.40 -11.57 -3.89
N ASP A 301 13.27 -12.81 -4.34
CA ASP A 301 13.70 -13.24 -5.67
C ASP A 301 12.78 -12.65 -6.74
N VAL A 302 13.31 -11.72 -7.53
CA VAL A 302 12.60 -11.04 -8.61
C VAL A 302 12.46 -11.95 -9.83
N GLU A 303 13.51 -12.70 -10.18
CA GLU A 303 13.53 -13.56 -11.37
C GLU A 303 12.68 -14.83 -11.15
N GLY A 304 12.54 -15.25 -9.89
CA GLY A 304 11.72 -16.39 -9.48
C GLY A 304 10.24 -16.10 -9.26
N ALA A 305 9.73 -14.94 -9.68
CA ALA A 305 8.32 -14.57 -9.49
C ALA A 305 7.38 -15.64 -10.08
N ALA A 306 6.40 -16.06 -9.28
CA ALA A 306 5.37 -16.98 -9.75
C ALA A 306 4.33 -16.21 -10.57
N THR A 307 4.20 -16.58 -11.84
CA THR A 307 3.26 -15.94 -12.76
C THR A 307 2.07 -16.84 -13.06
N SER A 308 0.87 -16.26 -13.10
CA SER A 308 -0.33 -16.97 -13.51
C SER A 308 -1.37 -16.02 -14.10
N ASN A 309 -2.24 -16.55 -14.96
CA ASN A 309 -3.39 -15.81 -15.47
C ASN A 309 -4.43 -15.64 -14.36
N LEU A 310 -4.77 -14.39 -14.05
CA LEU A 310 -5.91 -14.07 -13.17
C LEU A 310 -7.23 -14.26 -13.94
N THR A 311 -7.24 -13.84 -15.20
CA THR A 311 -8.33 -14.01 -16.16
C THR A 311 -7.75 -14.32 -17.54
N SER A 312 -8.57 -14.32 -18.61
CA SER A 312 -8.07 -14.37 -19.98
C SER A 312 -7.24 -13.15 -20.39
N ASP A 313 -7.42 -12.02 -19.71
CA ASP A 313 -6.86 -10.72 -20.10
C ASP A 313 -5.91 -10.13 -19.04
N ALA A 314 -5.94 -10.65 -17.81
CA ALA A 314 -5.14 -10.15 -16.70
C ALA A 314 -4.17 -11.22 -16.17
N GLU A 315 -2.99 -10.79 -15.76
CA GLU A 315 -1.89 -11.64 -15.27
C GLU A 315 -1.47 -11.18 -13.86
N VAL A 316 -1.13 -12.13 -13.00
CA VAL A 316 -0.60 -11.86 -11.66
C VAL A 316 0.83 -12.39 -11.52
N PHE A 317 1.68 -11.56 -10.94
CA PHE A 317 3.06 -11.84 -10.57
C PHE A 317 3.17 -11.82 -9.05
N VAL A 318 3.59 -12.94 -8.48
CA VAL A 318 3.70 -13.15 -7.03
C VAL A 318 5.18 -13.31 -6.67
N TYR A 319 5.71 -12.36 -5.91
CA TYR A 319 7.11 -12.38 -5.46
C TYR A 319 7.22 -12.95 -4.03
N GLY A 320 8.34 -13.61 -3.75
CA GLY A 320 8.60 -14.26 -2.47
C GLY A 320 8.14 -15.72 -2.40
N ASP A 321 8.63 -16.44 -1.40
CA ASP A 321 8.38 -17.86 -1.18
C ASP A 321 8.07 -18.18 0.28
N GLY A 322 7.68 -19.43 0.57
CA GLY A 322 7.43 -19.89 1.94
C GLY A 322 6.47 -18.99 2.71
N LYS A 323 6.98 -18.34 3.77
CA LYS A 323 6.22 -17.41 4.63
C LYS A 323 6.07 -16.00 4.05
N ASP A 324 6.90 -15.65 3.06
CA ASP A 324 6.98 -14.33 2.43
C ASP A 324 6.38 -14.34 1.01
N ARG A 325 5.79 -15.47 0.59
CA ARG A 325 5.09 -15.58 -0.69
C ARG A 325 4.01 -14.52 -0.79
N GLY A 326 4.00 -13.74 -1.87
CA GLY A 326 3.01 -12.69 -2.10
C GLY A 326 3.25 -11.40 -1.32
N LEU A 327 4.33 -11.31 -0.55
CA LEU A 327 4.73 -10.08 0.15
C LEU A 327 4.79 -8.89 -0.82
N THR A 328 5.20 -9.13 -2.07
CA THR A 328 4.94 -8.22 -3.18
C THR A 328 4.13 -8.94 -4.24
N THR A 329 3.05 -8.31 -4.70
CA THR A 329 2.20 -8.83 -5.77
C THR A 329 1.91 -7.73 -6.79
N PHE A 330 2.02 -8.06 -8.06
CA PHE A 330 1.65 -7.18 -9.18
C PHE A 330 0.57 -7.85 -10.01
N VAL A 331 -0.47 -7.11 -10.35
CA VAL A 331 -1.50 -7.50 -11.31
C VAL A 331 -1.39 -6.58 -12.51
N TYR A 332 -1.13 -7.19 -13.67
CA TYR A 332 -1.25 -6.54 -14.95
C TYR A 332 -2.69 -6.72 -15.43
N ASP A 333 -3.41 -5.62 -15.61
CA ASP A 333 -4.86 -5.66 -15.78
C ASP A 333 -5.29 -6.05 -17.21
N GLY A 334 -4.33 -6.03 -18.13
CA GLY A 334 -4.48 -6.38 -19.54
C GLY A 334 -4.18 -5.24 -20.50
N ASP A 335 -3.90 -5.59 -21.76
CA ASP A 335 -3.56 -4.67 -22.86
C ASP A 335 -4.66 -3.66 -23.21
N ARG A 336 -5.87 -3.86 -22.68
CA ARG A 336 -7.07 -3.07 -23.01
C ARG A 336 -7.41 -2.04 -21.94
N VAL A 337 -6.97 -2.30 -20.71
CA VAL A 337 -7.34 -1.51 -19.54
C VAL A 337 -6.53 -0.22 -19.53
N GLY A 338 -7.22 0.91 -19.32
CA GLY A 338 -6.65 2.25 -19.37
C GLY A 338 -6.14 2.71 -18.00
N HIS A 339 -6.26 4.02 -17.75
CA HIS A 339 -5.95 4.61 -16.45
C HIS A 339 -7.08 4.39 -15.45
N ASP A 340 -7.38 3.12 -15.19
CA ASP A 340 -8.63 2.70 -14.59
C ASP A 340 -8.43 2.18 -13.17
N TRP A 341 -9.49 2.26 -12.36
CA TRP A 341 -9.72 1.31 -11.29
C TRP A 341 -10.39 0.07 -11.88
N PRO A 342 -9.75 -1.11 -11.87
CA PRO A 342 -10.30 -2.30 -12.51
C PRO A 342 -11.65 -2.69 -11.91
N ALA A 343 -12.67 -2.75 -12.76
CA ALA A 343 -14.02 -3.16 -12.41
C ALA A 343 -14.65 -3.94 -13.56
N THR A 344 -15.43 -4.97 -13.24
CA THR A 344 -16.22 -5.77 -14.21
C THR A 344 -17.51 -5.07 -14.63
N PHE A 345 -17.64 -3.79 -14.33
CA PHE A 345 -18.79 -2.94 -14.65
C PHE A 345 -18.30 -1.55 -15.04
N ASP A 346 -19.19 -0.77 -15.66
CA ASP A 346 -18.89 0.61 -16.02
C ASP A 346 -18.66 1.46 -14.77
N ASN A 347 -17.52 2.14 -14.74
CA ASN A 347 -17.19 3.16 -13.77
C ASN A 347 -16.72 4.42 -14.50
N THR A 348 -16.53 5.51 -13.77
CA THR A 348 -16.15 6.78 -14.38
C THR A 348 -14.83 6.70 -15.14
N ASP A 349 -13.86 5.88 -14.68
CA ASP A 349 -12.59 5.76 -15.37
C ASP A 349 -12.76 5.08 -16.74
N ASN A 350 -13.31 3.87 -16.77
CA ASN A 350 -13.37 3.08 -18.00
C ASN A 350 -14.34 3.65 -19.05
N VAL A 351 -15.34 4.43 -18.61
CA VAL A 351 -16.22 5.21 -19.49
C VAL A 351 -15.49 6.43 -20.05
N ASP A 352 -14.80 7.22 -19.21
CA ASP A 352 -14.09 8.43 -19.64
C ASP A 352 -12.93 8.10 -20.60
N HIS A 353 -12.27 6.95 -20.42
CA HIS A 353 -11.19 6.49 -21.30
C HIS A 353 -11.65 5.68 -22.51
N GLY A 354 -12.93 5.29 -22.58
CA GLY A 354 -13.47 4.47 -23.67
C GLY A 354 -12.88 3.06 -23.76
N THR A 355 -12.34 2.54 -22.66
CA THR A 355 -11.71 1.21 -22.54
C THR A 355 -12.72 0.12 -22.18
N GLY A 356 -13.84 0.50 -21.57
CA GLY A 356 -14.86 -0.42 -21.08
C GLY A 356 -14.39 -1.24 -19.87
N PRO A 357 -15.27 -2.08 -19.29
CA PRO A 357 -14.97 -2.82 -18.07
C PRO A 357 -13.73 -3.72 -18.18
N ALA A 358 -12.98 -3.82 -17.08
CA ALA A 358 -11.88 -4.77 -16.95
C ALA A 358 -12.40 -6.20 -16.77
N SER A 359 -11.52 -7.18 -16.96
CA SER A 359 -11.86 -8.61 -16.83
C SER A 359 -12.06 -9.07 -15.38
N PHE A 360 -11.65 -8.25 -14.41
CA PHE A 360 -11.82 -8.49 -12.97
C PHE A 360 -12.16 -7.18 -12.25
N ASN A 361 -12.52 -7.29 -10.97
CA ASN A 361 -12.87 -6.16 -10.12
C ASN A 361 -11.94 -6.10 -8.90
N ALA A 362 -11.18 -5.00 -8.80
CA ALA A 362 -10.26 -4.75 -7.70
C ALA A 362 -11.00 -4.52 -6.36
N SER A 363 -12.28 -4.14 -6.38
CA SER A 363 -13.04 -3.88 -5.15
C SER A 363 -13.68 -5.12 -4.56
N SER A 364 -14.13 -6.07 -5.40
CA SER A 364 -14.86 -7.27 -4.98
C SER A 364 -13.98 -8.46 -4.64
N GLY A 365 -12.70 -8.39 -4.97
CA GLY A 365 -11.78 -9.39 -4.52
C GLY A 365 -11.68 -9.29 -3.00
N HIS A 366 -12.11 -10.33 -2.28
CA HIS A 366 -11.53 -10.76 -1.00
C HIS A 366 -9.99 -11.00 -1.10
N ARG A 367 -9.28 -10.26 -1.95
CA ARG A 367 -7.92 -10.46 -2.45
C ARG A 367 -7.12 -9.16 -2.49
N VAL A 368 -7.77 -7.99 -2.53
CA VAL A 368 -7.06 -6.70 -2.48
C VAL A 368 -6.69 -6.30 -1.05
N ILE A 369 -7.46 -6.79 -0.05
CA ILE A 369 -7.34 -6.35 1.34
C ILE A 369 -7.29 -7.54 2.33
N VAL A 370 -7.79 -8.73 1.93
CA VAL A 370 -7.90 -9.90 2.81
C VAL A 370 -6.74 -10.92 2.62
N ASP A 371 -5.93 -10.82 1.56
CA ASP A 371 -4.73 -11.68 1.42
C ASP A 371 -3.61 -11.29 2.42
N VAL A 372 -3.85 -10.26 3.24
CA VAL A 372 -2.92 -9.77 4.27
C VAL A 372 -3.27 -10.25 5.68
N ASP A 373 -4.53 -10.64 5.94
CA ASP A 373 -5.03 -11.06 7.26
C ASP A 373 -4.73 -12.53 7.59
N THR A 374 -4.75 -13.36 6.57
CA THR A 374 -4.35 -14.76 6.65
C THR A 374 -3.15 -14.87 5.74
N HIS A 375 -1.95 -15.12 6.31
CA HIS A 375 -0.73 -15.53 5.60
C HIS A 375 -0.99 -15.76 4.10
N PHE A 376 -0.59 -14.79 3.27
CA PHE A 376 -0.71 -14.83 1.81
C PHE A 376 -0.85 -16.27 1.30
N TYR A 377 -2.08 -16.61 0.86
CA TYR A 377 -2.68 -17.92 0.55
C TYR A 377 -3.82 -18.42 1.45
N THR A 378 -5.04 -18.17 0.99
CA THR A 378 -5.91 -19.24 0.47
C THR A 378 -6.70 -18.66 -0.71
N TYR A 379 -7.01 -19.43 -1.77
CA TYR A 379 -7.94 -19.13 -2.89
C TYR A 379 -7.42 -18.91 -4.33
N PHE A 380 -6.12 -18.94 -4.64
CA PHE A 380 -5.72 -18.94 -6.06
C PHE A 380 -5.87 -20.30 -6.78
N TYR A 381 -6.30 -21.37 -6.09
CA TYR A 381 -6.49 -22.73 -6.68
C TYR A 381 -7.88 -23.38 -6.49
N ALA A 382 -8.88 -22.66 -6.00
CA ALA A 382 -10.27 -23.13 -6.02
C ALA A 382 -11.11 -21.90 -6.31
N ILE A 383 -11.49 -21.64 -7.56
CA ILE A 383 -12.77 -22.06 -8.10
C ILE A 383 -12.77 -21.67 -9.60
N PRO A 384 -13.14 -22.56 -10.55
CA PRO A 384 -13.40 -22.16 -11.93
C PRO A 384 -14.57 -21.18 -12.00
N TYR A 385 -14.46 -20.19 -12.89
CA TYR A 385 -15.48 -19.17 -13.23
C TYR A 385 -16.92 -19.71 -13.42
N GLU A 386 -17.08 -21.01 -13.68
CA GLU A 386 -18.38 -21.65 -13.88
C GLU A 386 -19.28 -21.65 -12.62
N SER A 387 -18.75 -21.65 -11.39
CA SER A 387 -19.61 -21.76 -10.20
C SER A 387 -20.25 -20.43 -9.76
N TYR A 388 -19.95 -19.29 -10.40
CA TYR A 388 -20.61 -18.01 -10.13
C TYR A 388 -21.89 -17.81 -10.96
N ARG A 389 -22.02 -18.52 -12.10
CA ARG A 389 -23.26 -18.50 -12.90
C ARG A 389 -24.41 -19.24 -12.18
N ASP A 390 -24.12 -20.36 -11.54
CA ASP A 390 -25.17 -21.21 -10.95
C ASP A 390 -25.83 -20.59 -9.71
N SER A 391 -25.12 -19.72 -8.97
CA SER A 391 -25.69 -19.04 -7.80
C SER A 391 -26.67 -17.91 -8.14
N ILE A 392 -26.65 -17.40 -9.38
CA ILE A 392 -27.58 -16.35 -9.83
C ILE A 392 -28.82 -16.97 -10.50
N GLU A 393 -28.70 -18.12 -11.16
CA GLU A 393 -29.83 -18.73 -11.88
C GLU A 393 -30.77 -19.57 -11.01
N HIS A 394 -30.36 -20.03 -9.81
CA HIS A 394 -31.18 -20.89 -8.94
C HIS A 394 -31.78 -20.22 -7.69
N GLY A 395 -31.68 -18.90 -7.56
CA GLY A 395 -32.31 -18.11 -6.49
C GLY A 395 -33.67 -17.54 -6.90
N ARG A 396 -34.68 -18.38 -7.09
CA ARG A 396 -36.10 -18.00 -7.12
C ARG A 396 -36.91 -18.86 -6.16
#